data_AF-A0A1I4F2Q4-F1
#
_entry.id   AF-A0A1I4F2Q4-F1
#
_cell.length_a   1.000
_cell.length_b   1.000
_cell.length_c   1.000
_cell.angle_alpha   90.00
_cell.angle_beta   90.00
_cell.angle_gamma   90.00
#
_symmetry.space_group_name_H-M   'P 1'
#
loop_
_entity.id
_entity.type
_entity.pdbx_description
1 polymer ?
#
loop_
_entity_poly.entity_id
_entity_poly.type
_entity_poly.pdbx_seq_one_letter_code
_entity_poly.pdbx_strand_id
1 'polypeptide(L)'
;MTDCGSVIDWLLDSDPSIRWQVKRDLLDAQESEWRVERAKVETEGWGARLLSYQDEDGQWAGGSFVPADFEPREWKERGQPWTATCFSLTQLRELGLDPASDRAARTVELIGANSRWDEGGQPYWEGEIEECINGRTVADGAYFGVDVSPIVARLIDER
;
A
#
# COMPACT_ATOMS: atom_id res chain seq x y z
N MET A 1 29.75 19.10 -15.84
CA MET A 1 28.37 18.82 -16.24
C MET A 1 28.16 17.34 -16.03
N THR A 2 27.50 16.97 -14.94
CA THR A 2 27.00 15.60 -14.79
C THR A 2 25.95 15.43 -15.86
N ASP A 3 26.16 14.46 -16.75
CA ASP A 3 25.25 14.17 -17.84
C ASP A 3 23.88 13.80 -17.24
N CYS A 4 22.83 14.52 -17.62
CA CYS A 4 21.47 14.20 -17.17
C CYS A 4 21.06 12.79 -17.64
N GLY A 5 21.71 12.27 -18.70
CA GLY A 5 21.59 10.88 -19.12
C GLY A 5 21.99 9.87 -18.05
N SER A 6 22.94 10.15 -17.16
CA SER A 6 23.44 9.10 -16.25
C SER A 6 22.50 8.76 -15.09
N VAL A 7 21.70 9.72 -14.60
CA VAL A 7 20.78 9.50 -13.46
C VAL A 7 19.42 9.03 -13.94
N ILE A 8 18.88 9.62 -15.01
CA ILE A 8 17.62 9.18 -15.60
C ILE A 8 17.75 7.75 -16.12
N ASP A 9 18.83 7.41 -16.81
CA ASP A 9 19.04 6.05 -17.31
C ASP A 9 19.16 5.05 -16.15
N TRP A 10 19.81 5.43 -15.05
CA TRP A 10 19.88 4.59 -13.84
C TRP A 10 18.51 4.37 -13.20
N LEU A 11 17.69 5.43 -13.09
CA LEU A 11 16.31 5.33 -12.59
C LEU A 11 15.43 4.49 -13.53
N LEU A 12 15.64 4.60 -14.84
CA LEU A 12 14.94 3.79 -15.83
C LEU A 12 15.40 2.33 -15.82
N ASP A 13 16.62 2.02 -15.43
CA ASP A 13 17.13 0.64 -15.28
C ASP A 13 16.73 -0.01 -13.92
N SER A 14 15.96 0.71 -13.09
CA SER A 14 15.52 0.24 -11.77
C SER A 14 14.22 -0.56 -11.80
N ASP A 15 13.67 -0.87 -10.61
CA ASP A 15 12.39 -1.57 -10.39
C ASP A 15 11.23 -0.92 -11.17
N PRO A 16 10.24 -1.69 -11.68
CA PRO A 16 9.07 -1.13 -12.34
C PRO A 16 8.40 -0.01 -11.54
N SER A 17 8.34 -0.15 -10.20
CA SER A 17 7.76 0.82 -9.27
C SER A 17 8.43 2.19 -9.33
N ILE A 18 9.70 2.25 -9.73
CA ILE A 18 10.43 3.51 -9.99
C ILE A 18 10.27 3.91 -11.46
N ARG A 19 10.48 2.96 -12.38
CA ARG A 19 10.53 3.22 -13.83
C ARG A 19 9.25 3.88 -14.35
N TRP A 20 8.07 3.42 -13.92
CA TRP A 20 6.81 3.99 -14.39
C TRP A 20 6.61 5.42 -13.88
N GLN A 21 7.04 5.71 -12.64
CA GLN A 21 6.95 7.06 -12.04
C GLN A 21 7.92 8.02 -12.74
N VAL A 22 9.13 7.58 -13.06
CA VAL A 22 10.09 8.37 -13.84
C VAL A 22 9.52 8.74 -15.21
N LYS A 23 8.93 7.76 -15.90
CA LYS A 23 8.26 8.00 -17.18
C LYS A 23 7.13 9.03 -17.05
N ARG A 24 6.27 8.91 -16.02
CA ARG A 24 5.13 9.80 -15.81
C ARG A 24 5.55 11.21 -15.36
N ASP A 25 6.39 11.29 -14.34
CA ASP A 25 6.59 12.50 -13.54
C ASP A 25 7.85 13.29 -13.91
N LEU A 26 8.83 12.64 -14.57
CA LEU A 26 10.10 13.29 -14.95
C LEU A 26 10.29 13.41 -16.45
N LEU A 27 9.70 12.52 -17.24
CA LEU A 27 9.85 12.48 -18.70
C LEU A 27 8.58 12.89 -19.46
N ASP A 28 7.48 13.18 -18.75
CA ASP A 28 6.18 13.51 -19.34
C ASP A 28 5.74 12.52 -20.44
N ALA A 29 6.05 11.24 -20.24
CA ALA A 29 5.74 10.18 -21.20
C ALA A 29 4.21 10.01 -21.34
N GLN A 30 3.78 9.53 -22.51
CA GLN A 30 2.35 9.29 -22.76
C GLN A 30 1.79 8.24 -21.79
N GLU A 31 0.52 8.39 -21.43
CA GLU A 31 -0.18 7.48 -20.51
C GLU A 31 -0.13 6.01 -20.95
N SER A 32 -0.24 5.76 -22.25
CA SER A 32 -0.11 4.41 -22.83
C SER A 32 1.28 3.79 -22.57
N GLU A 33 2.33 4.57 -22.42
CA GLU A 33 3.70 4.07 -22.23
C GLU A 33 3.97 3.75 -20.76
N TRP A 34 3.66 4.65 -19.84
CA TRP A 34 3.95 4.41 -18.42
C TRP A 34 2.94 3.45 -17.78
N ARG A 35 1.70 3.32 -18.29
CA ARG A 35 0.75 2.31 -17.79
C ARG A 35 1.22 0.89 -18.06
N VAL A 36 1.80 0.63 -19.23
CA VAL A 36 2.39 -0.68 -19.55
C VAL A 36 3.53 -1.00 -18.57
N GLU A 37 4.31 0.01 -18.18
CA GLU A 37 5.37 -0.18 -17.20
C GLU A 37 4.82 -0.40 -15.78
N ARG A 38 3.82 0.39 -15.37
CA ARG A 38 3.16 0.26 -14.06
C ARG A 38 2.51 -1.11 -13.88
N ALA A 39 1.93 -1.68 -14.94
CA ALA A 39 1.31 -3.00 -14.88
C ALA A 39 2.28 -4.11 -14.43
N LYS A 40 3.58 -3.94 -14.67
CA LYS A 40 4.61 -4.90 -14.23
C LYS A 40 4.81 -4.92 -12.72
N VAL A 41 4.38 -3.89 -11.98
CA VAL A 41 4.49 -3.84 -10.51
C VAL A 41 3.82 -5.04 -9.85
N GLU A 42 2.73 -5.56 -10.45
CA GLU A 42 2.03 -6.74 -9.91
C GLU A 42 2.84 -8.03 -10.05
N THR A 43 3.65 -8.16 -11.11
CA THR A 43 4.27 -9.43 -11.51
C THR A 43 5.79 -9.45 -11.46
N GLU A 44 6.43 -8.29 -11.36
CA GLU A 44 7.88 -8.11 -11.32
C GLU A 44 8.32 -7.27 -10.12
N GLY A 45 9.56 -7.48 -9.68
CA GLY A 45 10.21 -6.59 -8.74
C GLY A 45 9.61 -6.57 -7.33
N TRP A 46 9.64 -5.40 -6.70
CA TRP A 46 9.26 -5.21 -5.30
C TRP A 46 7.77 -5.42 -5.05
N GLY A 47 6.90 -4.94 -5.96
CA GLY A 47 5.45 -5.11 -5.82
C GLY A 47 5.04 -6.58 -5.85
N ALA A 48 5.53 -7.34 -6.83
CA ALA A 48 5.30 -8.78 -6.91
C ALA A 48 5.84 -9.54 -5.69
N ARG A 49 7.03 -9.15 -5.21
CA ARG A 49 7.60 -9.75 -4.00
C ARG A 49 6.73 -9.46 -2.77
N LEU A 50 6.25 -8.23 -2.60
CA LEU A 50 5.35 -7.90 -1.48
C LEU A 50 4.03 -8.66 -1.56
N LEU A 51 3.43 -8.75 -2.76
CA LEU A 51 2.23 -9.55 -3.01
C LEU A 51 2.43 -11.05 -2.73
N SER A 52 3.65 -11.58 -2.92
CA SER A 52 3.96 -12.99 -2.64
C SER A 52 3.98 -13.34 -1.15
N TYR A 53 4.08 -12.34 -0.26
CA TYR A 53 3.99 -12.51 1.19
C TYR A 53 2.57 -12.31 1.73
N GLN A 54 1.59 -12.05 0.87
CA GLN A 54 0.20 -11.92 1.28
C GLN A 54 -0.34 -13.27 1.75
N ASP A 55 -0.96 -13.26 2.92
CA ASP A 55 -1.60 -14.43 3.52
C ASP A 55 -2.86 -14.82 2.74
N GLU A 56 -3.35 -16.07 2.92
CA GLU A 56 -4.52 -16.57 2.18
C GLU A 56 -5.81 -15.77 2.44
N ASP A 57 -5.89 -15.14 3.61
CA ASP A 57 -7.00 -14.29 4.05
C ASP A 57 -6.85 -12.82 3.59
N GLY A 58 -5.82 -12.52 2.80
CA GLY A 58 -5.56 -11.20 2.23
C GLY A 58 -4.74 -10.26 3.10
N GLN A 59 -4.40 -10.66 4.32
CA GLN A 59 -3.58 -9.87 5.25
C GLN A 59 -2.08 -10.02 4.95
N TRP A 60 -1.28 -9.28 5.71
CA TRP A 60 0.16 -9.51 5.83
C TRP A 60 0.54 -9.72 7.29
N ALA A 61 1.35 -10.74 7.53
CA ALA A 61 1.83 -11.11 8.86
C ALA A 61 0.68 -11.32 9.87
N GLY A 62 -0.49 -11.75 9.38
CA GLY A 62 -1.66 -12.08 10.18
C GLY A 62 -2.34 -10.94 10.95
N GLY A 63 -1.99 -9.67 10.74
CA GLY A 63 -2.55 -8.56 11.53
C GLY A 63 -2.74 -7.25 10.78
N SER A 64 -3.52 -6.34 11.37
CA SER A 64 -3.86 -5.04 10.77
C SER A 64 -2.73 -4.02 10.88
N PHE A 65 -2.37 -3.63 12.11
CA PHE A 65 -1.34 -2.66 12.42
C PHE A 65 -0.14 -3.31 13.12
N VAL A 66 -0.39 -4.38 13.87
CA VAL A 66 0.64 -5.20 14.54
C VAL A 66 0.58 -6.64 13.99
N PRO A 67 1.72 -7.27 13.65
CA PRO A 67 1.73 -8.68 13.26
C PRO A 67 1.20 -9.61 14.35
N ALA A 68 0.59 -10.72 13.96
CA ALA A 68 -0.03 -11.67 14.89
C ALA A 68 0.96 -12.31 15.88
N ASP A 69 2.23 -12.43 15.50
CA ASP A 69 3.30 -13.02 16.30
C ASP A 69 4.15 -11.99 17.06
N PHE A 70 3.78 -10.71 17.02
CA PHE A 70 4.57 -9.63 17.62
C PHE A 70 4.25 -9.44 19.11
N GLU A 71 5.26 -9.60 19.96
CA GLU A 71 5.08 -9.52 21.41
C GLU A 71 5.28 -8.10 21.97
N PRO A 72 4.55 -7.68 23.04
CA PRO A 72 4.70 -6.34 23.62
C PRO A 72 6.13 -5.98 24.06
N ARG A 73 6.94 -6.97 24.44
CA ARG A 73 8.35 -6.76 24.81
C ARG A 73 9.20 -6.32 23.62
N GLU A 74 8.88 -6.80 22.42
CA GLU A 74 9.62 -6.49 21.20
C GLU A 74 9.47 -5.04 20.79
N TRP A 75 8.40 -4.36 21.23
CA TRP A 75 8.22 -2.92 20.99
C TRP A 75 9.39 -2.08 21.53
N LYS A 76 9.90 -2.46 22.71
CA LYS A 76 11.02 -1.76 23.34
C LYS A 76 12.37 -2.09 22.68
N GLU A 77 12.48 -3.28 22.10
CA GLU A 77 13.74 -3.80 21.55
C GLU A 77 13.90 -3.45 20.06
N ARG A 78 12.80 -3.47 19.30
CA ARG A 78 12.78 -3.43 17.83
C ARG A 78 11.95 -2.25 17.29
N GLY A 79 11.12 -1.63 18.12
CA GLY A 79 10.19 -0.58 17.71
C GLY A 79 8.99 -1.12 16.93
N GLN A 80 8.34 -0.23 16.19
CA GLN A 80 7.18 -0.56 15.35
C GLN A 80 7.54 -1.63 14.29
N PRO A 81 6.79 -2.74 14.21
CA PRO A 81 6.83 -3.65 13.07
C PRO A 81 6.09 -3.03 11.89
N TRP A 82 6.78 -2.87 10.76
CA TRP A 82 6.26 -2.23 9.54
C TRP A 82 5.77 -3.23 8.49
N THR A 83 5.41 -4.44 8.91
CA THR A 83 5.10 -5.56 8.01
C THR A 83 3.62 -5.93 7.98
N ALA A 84 2.82 -5.43 8.93
CA ALA A 84 1.38 -5.70 9.00
C ALA A 84 0.62 -5.13 7.79
N THR A 85 -0.65 -5.54 7.67
CA THR A 85 -1.53 -5.25 6.52
C THR A 85 -1.56 -3.77 6.16
N CYS A 86 -1.69 -2.88 7.14
CA CYS A 86 -1.77 -1.43 6.94
C CYS A 86 -0.55 -0.87 6.21
N PHE A 87 0.65 -1.30 6.61
CA PHE A 87 1.89 -0.81 5.99
C PHE A 87 2.12 -1.43 4.62
N SER A 88 1.81 -2.71 4.48
CA SER A 88 1.99 -3.45 3.23
C SER A 88 1.03 -2.93 2.15
N LEU A 89 -0.21 -2.63 2.52
CA LEU A 89 -1.19 -2.03 1.60
C LEU A 89 -0.78 -0.61 1.18
N THR A 90 -0.32 0.24 2.10
CA THR A 90 0.22 1.54 1.71
C THR A 90 1.42 1.39 0.79
N GLN A 91 2.31 0.43 1.08
CA GLN A 91 3.48 0.23 0.25
C GLN A 91 3.08 -0.19 -1.18
N LEU A 92 2.07 -1.05 -1.36
CA LEU A 92 1.53 -1.40 -2.68
C LEU A 92 0.97 -0.18 -3.42
N ARG A 93 0.27 0.73 -2.71
CA ARG A 93 -0.20 2.00 -3.28
C ARG A 93 0.97 2.86 -3.75
N GLU A 94 2.01 3.00 -2.93
CA GLU A 94 3.20 3.81 -3.24
C GLU A 94 4.04 3.23 -4.39
N LEU A 95 4.15 1.90 -4.46
CA LEU A 95 4.81 1.21 -5.57
C LEU A 95 4.00 1.35 -6.88
N GLY A 96 2.70 1.59 -6.76
CA GLY A 96 1.83 1.86 -7.89
C GLY A 96 1.09 0.63 -8.41
N LEU A 97 0.72 -0.33 -7.56
CA LEU A 97 -0.16 -1.42 -7.95
C LEU A 97 -1.41 -0.86 -8.65
N ASP A 98 -1.81 -1.42 -9.80
CA ASP A 98 -2.97 -0.90 -10.52
C ASP A 98 -4.26 -1.20 -9.73
N PRO A 99 -5.00 -0.19 -9.23
CA PRO A 99 -6.20 -0.43 -8.44
C PRO A 99 -7.33 -1.08 -9.26
N ALA A 100 -7.24 -1.03 -10.59
CA ALA A 100 -8.18 -1.71 -11.47
C ALA A 100 -7.84 -3.19 -11.73
N SER A 101 -6.73 -3.71 -11.20
CA SER A 101 -6.35 -5.11 -11.42
C SER A 101 -7.18 -6.06 -10.55
N ASP A 102 -7.41 -7.28 -11.07
CA ASP A 102 -8.12 -8.33 -10.33
C ASP A 102 -7.42 -8.66 -9.00
N ARG A 103 -6.09 -8.56 -8.95
CA ARG A 103 -5.32 -8.80 -7.72
C ARG A 103 -5.56 -7.72 -6.68
N ALA A 104 -5.64 -6.46 -7.09
CA ALA A 104 -5.96 -5.35 -6.20
C ALA A 104 -7.39 -5.46 -5.66
N ALA A 105 -8.36 -5.71 -6.54
CA ALA A 105 -9.77 -5.88 -6.18
C ALA A 105 -9.96 -7.04 -5.18
N ARG A 106 -9.34 -8.20 -5.45
CA ARG A 106 -9.38 -9.35 -4.54
C ARG A 106 -8.71 -9.05 -3.20
N THR A 107 -7.61 -8.31 -3.20
CA THR A 107 -6.89 -7.92 -1.97
C THR A 107 -7.78 -7.10 -1.06
N VAL A 108 -8.42 -6.04 -1.57
CA VAL A 108 -9.28 -5.18 -0.74
C VAL A 108 -10.55 -5.88 -0.25
N GLU A 109 -11.11 -6.79 -1.06
CA GLU A 109 -12.23 -7.62 -0.66
C GLU A 109 -11.86 -8.54 0.52
N LEU A 110 -10.72 -9.24 0.42
CA LEU A 110 -10.24 -10.14 1.47
C LEU A 110 -9.89 -9.38 2.76
N ILE A 111 -9.21 -8.23 2.66
CA ILE A 111 -8.94 -7.37 3.82
C ILE A 111 -10.24 -6.95 4.51
N GLY A 112 -11.25 -6.54 3.73
CA GLY A 112 -12.54 -6.12 4.27
C GLY A 112 -13.29 -7.25 4.97
N ALA A 113 -13.22 -8.46 4.42
CA ALA A 113 -13.84 -9.64 5.02
C ALA A 113 -13.13 -10.06 6.33
N ASN A 114 -11.79 -10.10 6.31
CA ASN A 114 -11.02 -10.86 7.29
C ASN A 114 -10.25 -10.01 8.31
N SER A 115 -9.83 -8.80 7.95
CA SER A 115 -8.99 -7.97 8.83
C SER A 115 -9.82 -7.13 9.79
N ARG A 116 -9.34 -7.00 11.03
CA ARG A 116 -9.94 -6.20 12.10
C ARG A 116 -8.84 -5.40 12.78
N TRP A 117 -9.14 -4.15 13.14
CA TRP A 117 -8.19 -3.31 13.86
C TRP A 117 -7.85 -3.87 15.24
N ASP A 118 -6.59 -3.72 15.62
CA ASP A 118 -6.02 -4.24 16.87
C ASP A 118 -6.69 -3.62 18.11
N GLU A 119 -7.04 -2.33 18.03
CA GLU A 119 -7.91 -1.65 18.98
C GLU A 119 -9.36 -2.06 18.68
N GLY A 120 -10.13 -2.52 19.67
CA GLY A 120 -11.58 -2.64 19.55
C GLY A 120 -12.15 -3.71 18.58
N GLY A 121 -11.37 -4.21 17.62
CA GLY A 121 -11.80 -5.22 16.66
C GLY A 121 -12.75 -4.71 15.57
N GLN A 122 -12.73 -3.41 15.23
CA GLN A 122 -13.57 -2.86 14.18
C GLN A 122 -13.17 -3.43 12.80
N PRO A 123 -14.11 -3.57 11.85
CA PRO A 123 -13.79 -3.88 10.47
C PRO A 123 -12.74 -2.92 9.88
N TYR A 124 -11.77 -3.46 9.15
CA TYR A 124 -10.62 -2.67 8.66
C TYR A 124 -11.05 -1.40 7.90
N TRP A 125 -12.02 -1.52 6.99
CA TRP A 125 -12.52 -0.41 6.18
C TRP A 125 -13.50 0.53 6.90
N GLU A 126 -13.86 0.26 8.16
CA GLU A 126 -14.61 1.18 9.02
C GLU A 126 -13.67 2.12 9.81
N GLY A 127 -12.36 1.86 9.74
CA GLY A 127 -11.32 2.67 10.37
C GLY A 127 -11.08 2.34 11.83
N GLU A 128 -9.99 2.90 12.35
CA GLU A 128 -9.48 2.72 13.72
C GLU A 128 -9.86 3.95 14.59
N ILE A 129 -9.39 4.08 15.82
CA ILE A 129 -9.58 5.28 16.65
C ILE A 129 -8.57 6.39 16.31
N GLU A 130 -7.29 6.06 16.16
CA GLU A 130 -6.21 7.01 15.91
C GLU A 130 -6.34 7.66 14.53
N GLU A 131 -6.29 9.00 14.51
CA GLU A 131 -6.49 9.80 13.30
C GLU A 131 -5.38 9.55 12.28
N CYS A 132 -4.17 9.24 12.74
CA CYS A 132 -3.05 8.92 11.85
C CYS A 132 -3.24 7.59 11.10
N ILE A 133 -3.86 6.59 11.75
CA ILE A 133 -4.21 5.32 11.11
C ILE A 133 -5.36 5.54 10.15
N ASN A 134 -6.39 6.24 10.58
CA ASN A 134 -7.53 6.61 9.74
C ASN A 134 -7.14 7.39 8.48
N GLY A 135 -6.21 8.34 8.58
CA GLY A 135 -5.70 9.09 7.43
C GLY A 135 -5.02 8.18 6.39
N ARG A 136 -4.30 7.15 6.85
CA ARG A 136 -3.67 6.15 5.98
C ARG A 136 -4.72 5.24 5.34
N THR A 137 -5.68 4.75 6.12
CA THR A 137 -6.80 3.91 5.64
C THR A 137 -7.63 4.65 4.58
N VAL A 138 -7.88 5.95 4.76
CA VAL A 138 -8.54 6.78 3.74
C VAL A 138 -7.72 6.86 2.47
N ALA A 139 -6.41 7.12 2.56
CA ALA A 139 -5.54 7.24 1.40
C ALA A 139 -5.45 5.93 0.60
N ASP A 140 -5.38 4.79 1.30
CA ASP A 140 -5.31 3.46 0.68
C ASP A 140 -6.67 3.05 0.10
N GLY A 141 -7.76 3.21 0.88
CA GLY A 141 -9.10 2.88 0.42
C GLY A 141 -9.55 3.72 -0.78
N ALA A 142 -9.30 5.03 -0.76
CA ALA A 142 -9.62 5.90 -1.89
C ALA A 142 -8.83 5.53 -3.16
N TYR A 143 -7.57 5.09 -3.00
CA TYR A 143 -6.77 4.64 -4.13
C TYR A 143 -7.28 3.33 -4.74
N PHE A 144 -7.64 2.36 -3.90
CA PHE A 144 -8.11 1.03 -4.33
C PHE A 144 -9.63 0.93 -4.55
N GLY A 145 -10.36 2.05 -4.48
CA GLY A 145 -11.80 2.10 -4.80
C GLY A 145 -12.74 1.59 -3.71
N VAL A 146 -12.29 1.61 -2.45
CA VAL A 146 -13.13 1.32 -1.28
C VAL A 146 -13.86 2.59 -0.83
N ASP A 147 -15.14 2.47 -0.47
CA ASP A 147 -15.87 3.58 0.12
C ASP A 147 -15.39 3.87 1.54
N VAL A 148 -14.58 4.91 1.68
CA VAL A 148 -14.02 5.41 2.94
C VAL A 148 -14.70 6.70 3.42
N SER A 149 -15.82 7.07 2.81
CA SER A 149 -16.57 8.28 3.18
C SER A 149 -16.92 8.35 4.68
N PRO A 150 -17.27 7.25 5.38
CA PRO A 150 -17.50 7.29 6.82
C PRO A 150 -16.28 7.72 7.63
N ILE A 151 -15.07 7.25 7.27
CA ILE A 151 -13.83 7.60 7.96
C ILE A 151 -13.51 9.09 7.72
N VAL A 152 -13.70 9.57 6.49
CA VAL A 152 -13.50 10.99 6.15
C VAL A 152 -14.43 11.90 6.95
N ALA A 153 -15.72 11.55 7.05
CA ALA A 153 -16.68 12.31 7.85
C ALA A 153 -16.24 12.40 9.32
N ARG A 154 -15.84 11.26 9.89
CA ARG A 154 -15.33 11.20 11.26
C ARG A 154 -14.11 12.09 11.48
N LEU A 155 -13.10 12.01 10.61
CA LEU A 155 -11.88 12.83 10.71
C LEU A 155 -12.12 14.35 10.59
N ILE A 156 -13.24 14.76 9.97
CA ILE A 156 -13.60 16.18 9.84
C ILE A 156 -14.37 16.67 11.08
N ASP A 157 -15.19 15.80 11.67
CA ASP A 157 -16.08 16.13 12.78
C ASP A 157 -15.38 16.01 14.16
N GLU A 158 -14.44 15.07 14.30
CA GLU A 158 -13.64 14.88 15.52
C GLU A 158 -12.54 15.94 15.58
N ARG A 159 -12.55 16.76 16.65
CA ARG A 159 -11.61 17.85 16.91
C ARG A 159 -10.93 17.70 18.26
#